data_AF-A0A6M0HP09-F1
#
_entry.id   AF-A0A6M0HP09-F1
#
_cell.length_a   1.000
_cell.length_b   1.000
_cell.length_c   1.000
_cell.angle_alpha   90.00
_cell.angle_beta   90.00
_cell.angle_gamma   90.00
#
_symmetry.space_group_name_H-M   'P 1'
#
loop_
_entity.id
_entity.type
_entity.pdbx_description
1 polymer ?
#
loop_
_entity_poly.entity_id
_entity_poly.type
_entity_poly.pdbx_seq_one_letter_code
_entity_poly.pdbx_strand_id
1 'polypeptide(L)'
;MTDAREIKTLFKSVASRNPDLFLRGPFIALKPVGHLYKGIYIDRTLTKDFYSPRLVVFHLFDWWHNIVPKESGRWLARRTGLPGGWFHSDPVAAREFIEVVEADALPFLRGLTSLAEYYELKLSTCCIPPLLASDEFAVVVEVALGDLDRARRTFARIEPHYLDIAGASNTVRRDVAERLTLLGHHLMADDRAALATLLHHWERESARNYKIEDYWQPTPFPLENQPA
;
A
#
# COMPACT_ATOMS: atom_id res chain seq x y z
N MET A 1 19.95 -14.42 6.75
CA MET A 1 19.73 -13.08 6.21
C MET A 1 19.76 -13.18 4.71
N THR A 2 18.60 -13.05 4.06
CA THR A 2 18.44 -13.16 2.59
C THR A 2 19.47 -12.32 1.83
N ASP A 3 20.01 -12.86 0.74
CA ASP A 3 20.97 -12.13 -0.08
C ASP A 3 20.26 -11.07 -0.94
N ALA A 4 20.49 -9.80 -0.61
CA ALA A 4 19.94 -8.66 -1.35
C ALA A 4 20.38 -8.64 -2.82
N ARG A 5 21.54 -9.24 -3.17
CA ARG A 5 22.03 -9.35 -4.54
C ARG A 5 21.20 -10.35 -5.34
N GLU A 6 20.79 -11.46 -4.73
CA GLU A 6 19.97 -12.49 -5.36
C GLU A 6 18.56 -11.97 -5.62
N ILE A 7 17.92 -11.33 -4.62
CA ILE A 7 16.62 -10.67 -4.79
C ILE A 7 16.68 -9.64 -5.93
N LYS A 8 17.72 -8.80 -5.95
CA LYS A 8 17.90 -7.81 -7.01
C LYS A 8 18.06 -8.45 -8.40
N THR A 9 18.68 -9.62 -8.47
CA THR A 9 18.84 -10.37 -9.73
C THR A 9 17.51 -10.96 -10.21
N LEU A 10 16.69 -11.50 -9.30
CA LEU A 10 15.34 -11.96 -9.60
C LEU A 10 14.48 -10.82 -10.14
N PHE A 11 14.40 -9.70 -9.42
CA PHE A 11 13.60 -8.54 -9.87
C PHE A 11 14.10 -7.94 -11.17
N LYS A 12 15.42 -7.87 -11.41
CA LYS A 12 15.96 -7.43 -12.70
C LYS A 12 15.51 -8.33 -13.84
N SER A 13 15.42 -9.65 -13.61
CA SER A 13 15.00 -10.62 -14.62
C SER A 13 13.53 -10.48 -15.00
N VAL A 14 12.68 -10.04 -14.07
CA VAL A 14 11.26 -9.70 -14.34
C VAL A 14 11.16 -8.34 -15.03
N ALA A 15 11.86 -7.32 -14.51
CA ALA A 15 11.79 -5.96 -15.05
C ALA A 15 12.35 -5.84 -16.47
N SER A 16 13.36 -6.64 -16.85
CA SER A 16 13.88 -6.65 -18.22
C SER A 16 12.86 -7.10 -19.27
N ARG A 17 11.80 -7.80 -18.85
CA ARG A 17 10.69 -8.27 -19.69
C ARG A 17 9.44 -7.42 -19.59
N ASN A 18 9.39 -6.51 -18.63
CA ASN A 18 8.20 -5.71 -18.29
C ASN A 18 8.62 -4.24 -18.12
N PRO A 19 8.55 -3.43 -19.20
CA PRO A 19 9.10 -2.07 -19.22
C PRO A 19 8.35 -1.07 -18.31
N ASP A 20 7.15 -1.44 -17.89
CA ASP A 20 6.29 -0.77 -16.92
C ASP A 20 6.68 -1.03 -15.47
N LEU A 21 7.78 -1.75 -15.21
CA LEU A 21 8.30 -1.99 -13.86
C LEU A 21 9.51 -1.12 -13.54
N PHE A 22 9.65 -0.81 -12.25
CA PHE A 22 10.87 -0.23 -11.68
C PHE A 22 11.25 -0.96 -10.38
N LEU A 23 12.52 -0.87 -10.02
CA LEU A 23 13.06 -1.45 -8.78
C LEU A 23 13.38 -0.32 -7.80
N ARG A 24 12.91 -0.44 -6.56
CA ARG A 24 13.28 0.47 -5.47
C ARG A 24 13.41 -0.30 -4.16
N GLY A 25 14.65 -0.41 -3.66
CA GLY A 25 14.91 -1.16 -2.42
C GLY A 25 14.43 -2.62 -2.52
N PRO A 26 13.59 -3.09 -1.58
CA PRO A 26 13.03 -4.45 -1.58
C PRO A 26 11.78 -4.62 -2.47
N PHE A 27 11.48 -3.66 -3.33
CA PHE A 27 10.31 -3.67 -4.21
C PHE A 27 10.65 -3.77 -5.69
N ILE A 28 9.76 -4.45 -6.41
CA ILE A 28 9.50 -4.23 -7.83
C ILE A 28 8.06 -3.75 -7.98
N ALA A 29 7.83 -2.64 -8.68
CA ALA A 29 6.53 -1.99 -8.72
C ALA A 29 6.20 -1.42 -10.11
N LEU A 30 4.91 -1.24 -10.37
CA LEU A 30 4.38 -0.67 -11.61
C LEU A 30 4.56 0.85 -11.64
N LYS A 31 4.87 1.40 -12.83
CA LYS A 31 4.82 2.83 -13.13
C LYS A 31 3.80 3.13 -14.26
N PRO A 32 3.23 4.35 -14.32
CA PRO A 32 3.37 5.42 -13.32
C PRO A 32 2.69 5.06 -12.01
N VAL A 33 3.21 5.60 -10.91
CA VAL A 33 2.60 5.48 -9.59
C VAL A 33 1.69 6.69 -9.40
N GLY A 34 0.37 6.47 -9.30
CA GLY A 34 -0.58 7.50 -8.90
C GLY A 34 -0.86 7.40 -7.40
N HIS A 35 -2.15 7.41 -7.06
CA HIS A 35 -2.64 7.21 -5.69
C HIS A 35 -2.27 5.87 -5.05
N LEU A 36 -2.05 4.84 -5.87
CA LEU A 36 -1.79 3.47 -5.42
C LEU A 36 -0.37 3.03 -5.77
N TYR A 37 0.35 2.52 -4.78
CA TYR A 37 1.56 1.75 -4.96
C TYR A 37 1.20 0.28 -5.20
N LYS A 38 1.60 -0.27 -6.35
CA LYS A 38 1.26 -1.63 -6.78
C LYS A 38 2.54 -2.39 -7.13
N GLY A 39 2.82 -3.48 -6.44
CA GLY A 39 4.07 -4.21 -6.68
C GLY A 39 4.22 -5.51 -5.92
N ILE A 40 5.45 -5.99 -5.91
CA ILE A 40 5.89 -7.17 -5.18
C ILE A 40 7.00 -6.73 -4.22
N TYR A 41 6.88 -7.18 -2.98
CA TYR A 41 7.81 -6.91 -1.90
C TYR A 41 8.46 -8.23 -1.46
N ILE A 42 9.78 -8.23 -1.28
CA ILE A 42 10.50 -9.32 -0.62
C ILE A 42 11.21 -8.77 0.61
N ASP A 43 10.74 -9.15 1.79
CA ASP A 43 11.39 -8.75 3.04
C ASP A 43 12.65 -9.56 3.32
N ARG A 44 13.48 -9.04 4.22
CA ARG A 44 14.60 -9.76 4.81
C ARG A 44 14.07 -10.90 5.67
N THR A 45 14.60 -12.10 5.44
CA THR A 45 14.31 -13.26 6.27
C THR A 45 15.51 -13.62 7.14
N LEU A 46 15.26 -14.36 8.22
CA LEU A 46 16.29 -14.77 9.17
C LEU A 46 17.32 -15.71 8.53
N THR A 47 16.91 -16.55 7.59
CA THR A 47 17.77 -17.51 6.88
C THR A 47 18.29 -16.93 5.56
N LYS A 48 19.46 -17.39 5.09
CA LYS A 48 20.03 -16.92 3.81
C LYS A 48 19.30 -17.55 2.62
N ASP A 49 18.84 -18.77 2.80
CA ASP A 49 18.31 -19.63 1.74
C ASP A 49 16.81 -19.44 1.47
N PHE A 50 16.14 -18.53 2.16
CA PHE A 50 14.69 -18.39 2.10
C PHE A 50 14.30 -16.95 1.79
N TYR A 51 13.32 -16.80 0.93
CA TYR A 51 12.63 -15.54 0.71
C TYR A 51 11.12 -15.77 0.67
N SER A 52 10.37 -14.69 0.93
CA SER A 52 8.93 -14.78 0.99
C SER A 52 8.33 -13.53 0.32
N PRO A 53 8.01 -13.63 -0.98
CA PRO A 53 7.46 -12.54 -1.76
C PRO A 53 5.99 -12.32 -1.42
N ARG A 54 5.61 -11.04 -1.37
CA ARG A 54 4.25 -10.58 -1.15
C ARG A 54 3.81 -9.71 -2.30
N LEU A 55 2.59 -9.94 -2.75
CA LEU A 55 1.85 -9.01 -3.59
C LEU A 55 1.35 -7.87 -2.71
N VAL A 56 1.81 -6.65 -2.97
CA VAL A 56 1.48 -5.47 -2.15
C VAL A 56 0.71 -4.44 -2.97
N VAL A 57 -0.38 -3.96 -2.39
CA VAL A 57 -1.10 -2.78 -2.85
C VAL A 57 -1.47 -1.93 -1.65
N PHE A 58 -1.10 -0.65 -1.71
CA PHE A 58 -1.43 0.36 -0.71
C PHE A 58 -1.56 1.74 -1.33
N HIS A 59 -2.28 2.65 -0.67
CA HIS A 59 -2.37 4.04 -1.10
C HIS A 59 -1.22 4.89 -0.55
N LEU A 60 -0.84 5.92 -1.29
CA LEU A 60 0.23 6.84 -0.89
C LEU A 60 -0.24 7.98 0.02
N PHE A 61 -1.53 8.21 0.20
CA PHE A 61 -2.05 9.29 1.04
C PHE A 61 -2.36 8.79 2.47
N ASP A 62 -1.49 7.93 3.01
CA ASP A 62 -1.56 7.39 4.38
C ASP A 62 -0.41 7.90 5.24
N TRP A 63 -0.46 7.66 6.56
CA TRP A 63 0.58 7.98 7.54
C TRP A 63 1.38 6.76 8.04
N TRP A 64 1.04 5.54 7.62
CA TRP A 64 1.71 4.28 8.04
C TRP A 64 2.89 3.84 7.14
N HIS A 65 3.72 4.76 6.64
CA HIS A 65 4.71 4.50 5.58
C HIS A 65 5.75 3.39 5.88
N ASN A 66 6.00 3.08 7.16
CA ASN A 66 7.01 2.06 7.54
C ASN A 66 6.41 0.69 7.88
N ILE A 67 5.09 0.60 8.00
CA ILE A 67 4.37 -0.59 8.50
C ILE A 67 3.59 -1.24 7.37
N VAL A 68 2.98 -0.42 6.49
CA VAL A 68 2.08 -0.92 5.45
C VAL A 68 2.74 -1.98 4.57
N PRO A 69 3.96 -1.85 4.03
CA PRO A 69 4.49 -2.92 3.17
C PRO A 69 4.80 -4.24 3.89
N LYS A 70 5.07 -4.20 5.20
CA LYS A 70 5.46 -5.35 6.02
C LYS A 70 4.27 -6.10 6.59
N GLU A 71 3.17 -5.40 6.78
CA GLU A 71 1.93 -5.98 7.27
C GLU A 71 0.95 -6.20 6.11
N SER A 72 0.98 -5.39 5.05
CA SER A 72 0.12 -5.54 3.88
C SER A 72 0.63 -6.59 2.90
N GLY A 73 -0.31 -7.27 2.27
CA GLY A 73 -0.07 -8.03 1.06
C GLY A 73 -0.35 -9.52 1.17
N ARG A 74 -0.70 -10.10 0.03
CA ARG A 74 -0.96 -11.52 -0.10
C ARG A 74 0.37 -12.22 -0.39
N TRP A 75 0.65 -13.30 0.35
CA TRP A 75 1.79 -14.17 0.04
C TRP A 75 1.65 -14.73 -1.38
N LEU A 76 2.71 -14.60 -2.18
CA LEU A 76 2.78 -15.28 -3.46
C LEU A 76 3.13 -16.75 -3.20
N ALA A 77 2.14 -17.62 -3.41
CA ALA A 77 2.31 -19.05 -3.29
C ALA A 77 3.10 -19.58 -4.50
N ARG A 78 3.89 -20.62 -4.25
CA ARG A 78 4.45 -21.45 -5.33
C ARG A 78 3.32 -22.29 -5.95
N ARG A 79 3.49 -22.64 -7.22
CA ARG A 79 2.60 -23.58 -7.93
C ARG A 79 2.94 -25.02 -7.55
N THR A 80 4.18 -25.27 -7.16
CA THR A 80 4.71 -26.58 -6.80
C THR A 80 5.37 -26.57 -5.40
N GLY A 81 5.29 -27.69 -4.68
CA GLY A 81 5.94 -27.88 -3.37
C GLY A 81 5.05 -27.58 -2.15
N LEU A 82 5.66 -27.59 -0.96
CA LEU A 82 4.97 -27.27 0.30
C LEU A 82 4.51 -25.80 0.31
N PRO A 83 3.30 -25.50 0.82
CA PRO A 83 2.86 -24.12 1.01
C PRO A 83 3.87 -23.34 1.86
N GLY A 84 4.36 -22.21 1.33
CA GLY A 84 4.97 -21.16 2.16
C GLY A 84 6.48 -20.92 2.05
N GLY A 85 7.22 -21.52 1.11
CA GLY A 85 8.64 -21.18 1.00
C GLY A 85 9.25 -21.12 -0.39
N TRP A 86 9.85 -19.98 -0.69
CA TRP A 86 10.76 -19.81 -1.82
C TRP A 86 12.18 -19.98 -1.32
N PHE A 87 12.90 -20.95 -1.88
CA PHE A 87 14.26 -21.29 -1.46
C PHE A 87 15.26 -20.97 -2.57
N HIS A 88 16.43 -20.43 -2.22
CA HIS A 88 17.49 -20.14 -3.19
C HIS A 88 18.19 -21.43 -3.66
N SER A 89 18.31 -22.41 -2.77
CA SER A 89 18.86 -23.74 -3.01
C SER A 89 18.01 -24.59 -3.95
N ASP A 90 16.74 -24.24 -4.15
CA ASP A 90 15.85 -24.91 -5.10
C ASP A 90 16.13 -24.40 -6.53
N PRO A 91 16.67 -25.25 -7.42
CA PRO A 91 17.07 -24.84 -8.76
C PRO A 91 15.89 -24.40 -9.64
N VAL A 92 14.65 -24.74 -9.28
CA VAL A 92 13.44 -24.39 -10.03
C VAL A 92 12.76 -23.13 -9.47
N ALA A 93 12.98 -22.79 -8.20
CA ALA A 93 12.25 -21.71 -7.51
C ALA A 93 12.42 -20.34 -8.19
N ALA A 94 13.62 -19.99 -8.67
CA ALA A 94 13.86 -18.72 -9.34
C ALA A 94 13.06 -18.59 -10.66
N ARG A 95 12.97 -19.68 -11.44
CA ARG A 95 12.21 -19.72 -12.68
C ARG A 95 10.71 -19.67 -12.40
N GLU A 96 10.25 -20.51 -11.47
CA GLU A 96 8.85 -20.54 -11.05
C GLU A 96 8.40 -19.18 -10.48
N PHE A 97 9.27 -18.47 -9.77
CA PHE A 97 8.99 -17.14 -9.24
C PHE A 97 8.64 -16.18 -10.36
N ILE A 98 9.49 -16.14 -11.39
CA ILE A 98 9.27 -15.30 -12.55
C ILE A 98 7.95 -15.69 -13.24
N GLU A 99 7.69 -16.98 -13.43
CA GLU A 99 6.45 -17.47 -14.07
C GLU A 99 5.19 -17.07 -13.27
N VAL A 100 5.20 -17.23 -11.94
CA VAL A 100 4.09 -16.81 -11.07
C VAL A 100 3.90 -15.30 -11.10
N VAL A 101 4.99 -14.53 -11.09
CA VAL A 101 4.92 -13.08 -11.17
C VAL A 101 4.31 -12.63 -12.49
N GLU A 102 4.78 -13.16 -13.62
CA GLU A 102 4.34 -12.74 -14.94
C GLU A 102 2.92 -13.22 -15.27
N ALA A 103 2.54 -14.44 -14.85
CA ALA A 103 1.25 -15.03 -15.17
C ALA A 103 0.12 -14.67 -14.19
N ASP A 104 0.45 -14.42 -12.92
CA ASP A 104 -0.57 -14.25 -11.87
C ASP A 104 -0.50 -12.85 -11.23
N ALA A 105 0.69 -12.44 -10.75
CA ALA A 105 0.82 -11.20 -9.98
C ALA A 105 0.66 -9.94 -10.84
N LEU A 106 1.37 -9.84 -11.97
CA LEU A 106 1.33 -8.65 -12.82
C LEU A 106 -0.05 -8.43 -13.46
N PRO A 107 -0.75 -9.45 -13.99
CA PRO A 107 -2.12 -9.26 -14.48
C PRO A 107 -3.06 -8.73 -13.41
N PHE A 108 -2.99 -9.25 -12.18
CA PHE A 108 -3.77 -8.72 -11.06
C PHE A 108 -3.44 -7.25 -10.75
N LEU A 109 -2.16 -6.90 -10.64
CA LEU A 109 -1.75 -5.53 -10.31
C LEU A 109 -2.11 -4.52 -11.42
N ARG A 110 -2.04 -4.96 -12.69
CA ARG A 110 -2.42 -4.15 -13.85
C ARG A 110 -3.93 -3.97 -13.95
N GLY A 111 -4.70 -5.02 -13.60
CA GLY A 111 -6.16 -4.98 -13.59
C GLY A 111 -6.76 -4.07 -12.51
N LEU A 112 -5.97 -3.69 -11.49
CA LEU A 112 -6.40 -2.73 -10.48
C LEU A 112 -6.17 -1.29 -10.95
N THR A 113 -7.21 -0.66 -11.49
CA THR A 113 -7.09 0.61 -12.24
C THR A 113 -7.56 1.83 -11.45
N SER A 114 -8.40 1.65 -10.43
CA SER A 114 -8.96 2.76 -9.67
C SER A 114 -8.83 2.60 -8.16
N LEU A 115 -8.91 3.74 -7.45
CA LEU A 115 -8.97 3.75 -5.99
C LEU A 115 -10.23 3.04 -5.46
N ALA A 116 -11.35 3.15 -6.19
CA ALA A 116 -12.61 2.50 -5.83
C ALA A 116 -12.49 0.97 -5.90
N GLU A 117 -11.92 0.43 -6.98
CA GLU A 117 -11.67 -1.02 -7.11
C GLU A 117 -10.74 -1.52 -6.00
N TYR A 118 -9.71 -0.75 -5.64
CA TYR A 118 -8.83 -1.07 -4.52
C TYR A 118 -9.59 -1.10 -3.20
N TYR A 119 -10.47 -0.13 -2.98
CA TYR A 119 -11.25 -0.04 -1.76
C TYR A 119 -12.25 -1.19 -1.63
N GLU A 120 -12.97 -1.54 -2.70
CA GLU A 120 -13.88 -2.68 -2.72
C GLU A 120 -13.15 -4.02 -2.53
N LEU A 121 -11.97 -4.17 -3.15
CA LEU A 121 -11.11 -5.32 -2.87
C LEU A 121 -10.74 -5.37 -1.37
N LYS A 122 -10.45 -4.22 -0.76
CA LYS A 122 -10.12 -4.15 0.66
C LYS A 122 -11.29 -4.52 1.56
N LEU A 123 -12.50 -4.12 1.22
CA LEU A 123 -13.72 -4.48 1.96
C LEU A 123 -14.10 -5.95 1.80
N SER A 124 -13.89 -6.52 0.61
CA SER A 124 -14.34 -7.90 0.27
C SER A 124 -13.38 -9.00 0.72
N THR A 125 -12.11 -8.70 0.99
CA THR A 125 -11.12 -9.75 1.29
C THR A 125 -11.00 -9.98 2.80
N CYS A 126 -11.53 -11.11 3.29
CA CYS A 126 -11.40 -11.53 4.71
C CYS A 126 -9.95 -11.86 5.15
N CYS A 127 -8.98 -11.79 4.24
CA CYS A 127 -7.58 -12.17 4.46
C CYS A 127 -6.63 -10.96 4.55
N ILE A 128 -7.16 -9.74 4.63
CA ILE A 128 -6.35 -8.55 4.87
C ILE A 128 -6.01 -8.49 6.36
N PRO A 129 -4.73 -8.27 6.72
CA PRO A 129 -4.34 -8.17 8.11
C PRO A 129 -5.11 -7.06 8.82
N PRO A 130 -5.48 -7.24 10.11
CA PRO A 130 -6.40 -6.37 10.85
C PRO A 130 -6.09 -4.88 10.78
N LEU A 131 -4.80 -4.54 10.64
CA LEU A 131 -4.33 -3.16 10.57
C LEU A 131 -4.89 -2.40 9.37
N LEU A 132 -5.08 -3.03 8.21
CA LEU A 132 -5.53 -2.37 6.97
C LEU A 132 -7.04 -2.46 6.74
N ALA A 133 -7.73 -3.20 7.60
CA ALA A 133 -9.19 -3.25 7.67
C ALA A 133 -9.74 -2.33 8.77
N SER A 134 -8.87 -1.52 9.37
CA SER A 134 -9.26 -0.64 10.46
C SER A 134 -9.97 0.60 9.93
N ASP A 135 -10.87 1.13 10.74
CA ASP A 135 -11.68 2.29 10.39
C ASP A 135 -10.81 3.54 10.10
N GLU A 136 -9.60 3.62 10.67
CA GLU A 136 -8.58 4.63 10.38
C GLU A 136 -8.17 4.65 8.91
N PHE A 137 -7.97 3.49 8.30
CA PHE A 137 -7.63 3.42 6.88
C PHE A 137 -8.87 3.68 6.03
N ALA A 138 -10.03 3.16 6.45
CA ALA A 138 -11.28 3.30 5.72
C ALA A 138 -11.67 4.77 5.57
N VAL A 139 -11.64 5.57 6.63
CA VAL A 139 -12.08 6.98 6.59
C VAL A 139 -11.29 7.80 5.58
N VAL A 140 -9.98 7.57 5.46
CA VAL A 140 -9.12 8.32 4.52
C VAL A 140 -9.48 8.00 3.08
N VAL A 141 -9.70 6.72 2.77
CA VAL A 141 -10.07 6.29 1.43
C VAL A 141 -11.49 6.75 1.08
N GLU A 142 -12.42 6.70 2.04
CA GLU A 142 -13.78 7.23 1.88
C GLU A 142 -13.76 8.73 1.54
N VAL A 143 -12.93 9.52 2.24
CA VAL A 143 -12.70 10.94 1.91
C VAL A 143 -12.12 11.11 0.51
N ALA A 144 -11.07 10.35 0.17
CA ALA A 144 -10.43 10.44 -1.15
C ALA A 144 -11.39 10.09 -2.29
N LEU A 145 -12.30 9.14 -2.06
CA LEU A 145 -13.38 8.76 -2.98
C LEU A 145 -14.51 9.80 -3.06
N GLY A 146 -14.56 10.75 -2.13
CA GLY A 146 -15.63 11.74 -2.00
C GLY A 146 -16.90 11.22 -1.32
N ASP A 147 -16.88 10.01 -0.74
CA ASP A 147 -17.99 9.49 0.06
C ASP A 147 -17.94 10.08 1.49
N LEU A 148 -18.18 11.39 1.56
CA LEU A 148 -18.03 12.17 2.80
C LEU A 148 -19.03 11.72 3.86
N ASP A 149 -20.22 11.27 3.48
CA ASP A 149 -21.21 10.77 4.44
C ASP A 149 -20.77 9.47 5.09
N ARG A 150 -20.18 8.55 4.32
CA ARG A 150 -19.58 7.33 4.87
C ARG A 150 -18.36 7.66 5.72
N ALA A 151 -17.49 8.55 5.24
CA ALA A 151 -16.34 9.04 5.99
C ALA A 151 -16.75 9.61 7.35
N ARG A 152 -17.81 10.42 7.43
CA ARG A 152 -18.33 10.97 8.69
C ARG A 152 -18.77 9.87 9.65
N ARG A 153 -19.49 8.85 9.16
CA ARG A 153 -19.92 7.71 9.97
C ARG A 153 -18.74 6.91 10.49
N THR A 154 -17.75 6.65 9.64
CA THR A 154 -16.52 5.94 10.04
C THR A 154 -15.71 6.76 11.05
N PHE A 155 -15.55 8.06 10.81
CA PHE A 155 -14.85 8.98 11.71
C PHE A 155 -15.48 9.01 13.10
N ALA A 156 -16.82 9.11 13.18
CA ALA A 156 -17.54 9.13 14.45
C ALA A 156 -17.34 7.84 15.29
N ARG A 157 -17.03 6.70 14.66
CA ARG A 157 -16.72 5.45 15.40
C ARG A 157 -15.34 5.50 16.07
N ILE A 158 -14.39 6.22 15.47
CA ILE A 158 -12.98 6.17 15.88
C ILE A 158 -12.52 7.42 16.64
N GLU A 159 -13.18 8.56 16.43
CA GLU A 159 -12.86 9.85 17.07
C GLU A 159 -12.67 9.76 18.60
N PRO A 160 -13.55 9.07 19.37
CA PRO A 160 -13.39 8.99 20.83
C PRO A 160 -12.06 8.38 21.25
N HIS A 161 -11.53 7.44 20.47
CA HIS A 161 -10.29 6.75 20.79
C HIS A 161 -9.05 7.64 20.58
N TYR A 162 -9.07 8.61 19.67
CA TYR A 162 -7.90 9.46 19.41
C TYR A 162 -7.80 10.66 20.34
N LEU A 163 -8.93 11.17 20.81
CA LEU A 163 -8.95 12.21 21.84
C LEU A 163 -8.25 11.74 23.12
N ASP A 164 -8.36 10.44 23.44
CA ASP A 164 -7.68 9.81 24.59
C ASP A 164 -6.19 9.54 24.34
N ILE A 165 -5.80 9.27 23.08
CA ILE A 165 -4.42 8.87 22.70
C ILE A 165 -3.49 10.07 22.53
N ALA A 166 -4.00 11.29 22.35
CA ALA A 166 -3.19 12.51 22.24
C ALA A 166 -2.24 12.73 23.45
N GLY A 167 -2.56 12.17 24.62
CA GLY A 167 -1.72 12.18 25.82
C GLY A 167 -0.67 11.04 25.92
N ALA A 168 -0.62 10.11 24.97
CA ALA A 168 0.25 8.93 25.04
C ALA A 168 1.73 9.25 24.71
N SER A 169 2.65 8.49 25.29
CA SER A 169 4.10 8.60 25.05
C SER A 169 4.57 8.00 23.71
N ASN A 170 3.71 7.28 23.00
CA ASN A 170 4.03 6.67 21.72
C ASN A 170 3.89 7.69 20.57
N THR A 171 5.02 8.10 20.01
CA THR A 171 5.11 9.13 18.96
C THR A 171 4.36 8.78 17.68
N VAL A 172 4.32 7.50 17.28
CA VAL A 172 3.60 7.05 16.07
C VAL A 172 2.09 7.18 16.27
N ARG A 173 1.59 6.79 17.44
CA ARG A 173 0.16 6.91 17.76
C ARG A 173 -0.30 8.36 17.87
N ARG A 174 0.58 9.25 18.34
CA ARG A 174 0.32 10.69 18.40
C ARG A 174 0.21 11.32 17.01
N ASP A 175 1.16 11.03 16.11
CA ASP A 175 1.11 11.53 14.72
C ASP A 175 -0.16 11.07 13.99
N VAL A 176 -0.55 9.79 14.17
CA VAL A 176 -1.83 9.27 13.66
C VAL A 176 -3.02 10.08 14.20
N ALA A 177 -3.05 10.32 15.52
CA ALA A 177 -4.15 11.05 16.15
C ALA A 177 -4.22 12.51 15.68
N GLU A 178 -3.09 13.20 15.55
CA GLU A 178 -3.02 14.58 15.03
C GLU A 178 -3.51 14.67 13.59
N ARG A 179 -3.06 13.75 12.72
CA ARG A 179 -3.49 13.69 11.32
C ARG A 179 -4.98 13.39 11.16
N LEU A 180 -5.50 12.44 11.93
CA LEU A 180 -6.93 12.12 11.95
C LEU A 180 -7.77 13.27 12.50
N THR A 181 -7.28 13.97 13.52
CA THR A 181 -7.97 15.16 14.06
C THR A 181 -8.08 16.26 13.01
N LEU A 182 -6.99 16.52 12.28
CA LEU A 182 -6.99 17.49 11.19
C LEU A 182 -7.92 17.08 10.03
N LEU A 183 -7.90 15.80 9.65
CA LEU A 183 -8.83 15.25 8.66
C LEU A 183 -10.29 15.44 9.11
N GLY A 184 -10.59 15.09 10.36
CA GLY A 184 -11.91 15.21 10.97
C GLY A 184 -12.42 16.65 10.97
N HIS A 185 -11.55 17.61 11.31
CA HIS A 185 -11.91 19.03 11.28
C HIS A 185 -12.40 19.48 9.90
N HIS A 186 -11.64 19.17 8.84
CA HIS A 186 -12.03 19.52 7.47
C HIS A 186 -13.25 18.73 6.98
N LEU A 187 -13.38 17.46 7.39
CA LEU A 187 -14.53 16.61 7.06
C LEU A 187 -15.84 17.13 7.68
N MET A 188 -15.80 17.57 8.93
CA MET A 188 -16.97 18.16 9.61
C MET A 188 -17.33 19.54 9.05
N ALA A 189 -16.35 20.31 8.58
CA ALA A 189 -16.56 21.59 7.92
C ALA A 189 -17.06 21.47 6.47
N ASP A 190 -17.15 20.25 5.92
CA ASP A 190 -17.42 19.98 4.50
C ASP A 190 -16.44 20.69 3.55
N ASP A 191 -15.22 20.93 4.03
CA ASP A 191 -14.18 21.65 3.29
C ASP A 191 -13.44 20.71 2.36
N ARG A 192 -14.07 20.44 1.21
CA ARG A 192 -13.52 19.57 0.16
C ARG A 192 -12.16 20.04 -0.36
N ALA A 193 -11.97 21.35 -0.46
CA ALA A 193 -10.72 21.92 -0.94
C ALA A 193 -9.57 21.67 0.05
N ALA A 194 -9.83 21.84 1.35
CA ALA A 194 -8.85 21.54 2.38
C ALA A 194 -8.58 20.04 2.50
N LEU A 195 -9.61 19.19 2.39
CA LEU A 195 -9.46 17.73 2.34
C LEU A 195 -8.56 17.30 1.18
N ALA A 196 -8.82 17.78 -0.04
CA ALA A 196 -7.99 17.48 -1.21
C ALA A 196 -6.54 17.96 -1.01
N THR A 197 -6.36 19.17 -0.49
CA THR A 197 -5.03 19.73 -0.18
C THR A 197 -4.27 18.84 0.81
N LEU A 198 -4.95 18.37 1.86
CA LEU A 198 -4.39 17.49 2.88
C LEU A 198 -3.97 16.14 2.29
N LEU A 199 -4.81 15.52 1.47
CA LEU A 199 -4.50 14.24 0.82
C LEU A 199 -3.31 14.35 -0.15
N HIS A 200 -3.25 15.40 -0.96
CA HIS A 200 -2.11 15.68 -1.86
C HIS A 200 -0.81 15.90 -1.09
N HIS A 201 -0.90 16.55 0.07
CA HIS A 201 0.25 16.73 0.95
C HIS A 201 0.79 15.37 1.44
N TRP A 202 -0.07 14.53 1.99
CA TRP A 202 0.30 13.19 2.47
C TRP A 202 0.83 12.28 1.35
N GLU A 203 0.20 12.34 0.17
CA GLU A 203 0.67 11.59 -0.99
C GLU A 203 2.11 11.97 -1.38
N ARG A 204 2.40 13.28 -1.41
CA ARG A 204 3.73 13.78 -1.72
C ARG A 204 4.76 13.39 -0.65
N GLU A 205 4.38 13.42 0.63
CA GLU A 205 5.22 12.94 1.72
C GLU A 205 5.55 11.45 1.57
N SER A 206 4.57 10.61 1.26
CA SER A 206 4.79 9.19 0.93
C SER A 206 5.76 9.01 -0.22
N ALA A 207 5.53 9.71 -1.34
CA ALA A 207 6.37 9.58 -2.52
C ALA A 207 7.85 9.85 -2.19
N ARG A 208 8.11 10.85 -1.33
CA ARG A 208 9.44 11.16 -0.79
C ARG A 208 9.98 10.08 0.13
N ASN A 209 9.16 9.63 1.08
CA ASN A 209 9.55 8.60 2.06
C ASN A 209 9.94 7.28 1.38
N TYR A 210 9.21 6.89 0.32
CA TYR A 210 9.49 5.70 -0.48
C TYR A 210 10.54 5.93 -1.57
N LYS A 211 10.99 7.17 -1.80
CA LYS A 211 11.97 7.57 -2.83
C LYS A 211 11.52 7.18 -4.24
N ILE A 212 10.27 7.49 -4.57
CA ILE A 212 9.63 7.13 -5.83
C ILE A 212 9.15 8.34 -6.63
N GLU A 213 9.61 9.54 -6.30
CA GLU A 213 9.21 10.78 -6.96
C GLU A 213 9.42 10.73 -8.47
N ASP A 214 10.49 10.07 -8.94
CA ASP A 214 10.78 9.89 -10.37
C ASP A 214 9.72 9.08 -11.13
N TYR A 215 8.91 8.29 -10.41
CA TYR A 215 7.88 7.41 -10.96
C TYR A 215 6.47 7.83 -10.56
N TRP A 216 6.34 8.77 -9.63
CA TRP A 216 5.08 9.26 -9.10
C TRP A 216 4.51 10.35 -10.01
N GLN A 217 3.24 10.20 -10.35
CA GLN A 217 2.48 11.14 -11.15
C GLN A 217 1.23 11.54 -10.35
N PRO A 218 1.22 12.74 -9.73
CA PRO A 218 0.05 13.20 -9.01
C PRO A 218 -1.14 13.35 -9.97
N THR A 219 -2.29 12.86 -9.54
CA THR A 219 -3.57 12.97 -10.25
C THR A 219 -4.63 13.52 -9.31
N PRO A 220 -5.69 14.18 -9.81
CA PRO A 220 -6.80 14.59 -8.95
C PRO A 220 -7.45 13.38 -8.26
N PHE A 221 -7.76 13.53 -6.97
CA PHE A 221 -8.59 12.60 -6.23
C PHE A 221 -10.03 12.61 -6.76
N PRO A 222 -10.76 11.49 -6.67
CA PRO A 222 -12.19 11.46 -7.03
C PRO A 222 -13.03 12.54 -6.34
N LEU A 223 -12.75 12.85 -5.06
CA LEU A 223 -13.31 13.98 -4.30
C LEU A 223 -13.30 15.32 -5.08
N GLU A 224 -12.22 15.61 -5.81
CA GLU A 224 -12.02 16.89 -6.50
C GLU A 224 -12.89 17.05 -7.74
N ASN A 225 -13.41 15.93 -8.27
CA ASN A 225 -14.19 15.90 -9.50
C ASN A 225 -15.71 15.86 -9.26
N GLN A 226 -16.14 15.83 -7.99
CA GLN A 226 -17.56 15.77 -7.64
C GLN A 226 -18.14 17.18 -7.47
N PRO A 227 -19.40 17.40 -7.90
CA PRO A 227 -20.07 18.68 -7.69
C PRO A 227 -20.20 18.97 -6.18
N ALA A 228 -19.96 20.23 -5.79
CA ALA A 228 -20.11 20.70 -4.42
C ALA A 228 -21.53 20.44 -3.89
#